data_AF-A0A291P6X4-F1
#
_entry.id   AF-A0A291P6X4-F1
#
_cell.length_a   1.000
_cell.length_b   1.000
_cell.length_c   1.000
_cell.angle_alpha   90.00
_cell.angle_beta   90.00
_cell.angle_gamma   90.00
#
_symmetry.space_group_name_H-M   'P 1'
#
loop_
_entity.id
_entity.type
_entity.pdbx_description
1 polymer ?
#
loop_
_entity_poly.entity_id
_entity_poly.type
_entity_poly.pdbx_seq_one_letter_code
_entity_poly.pdbx_strand_id
1 'polypeptide(L)'
;MNSEAMGDAPEYRLLAELEAAYDRLVEEAEALVSAWRESGAQAWAFEAEHADADWLHRALLDFWYQDGQDGRSTRSHVGLVAAPARVMAGAEAVNAAKRAFAEVLGRIREQAPSLLPEAKAVLPFRHPRLHSHLRGSGLARLHLKQCWRAIPIAPAPVARVRLAWYASGRSIKRLSVREAEQKLLALDTEAPHVQIQLRTLAGLPDGEPLAQVQQQAPLMRANLFFREPLEDGHDRQAMNVALPLFVPAEDGRLPDHNRPPTSPPERRTRALRRDVRLEAEPLLPSLRVYRYRG
;
A
#
# COMPACT_ATOMS: atom_id res chain seq x y z
N MET A 1 -28.39 -10.30 38.09
CA MET A 1 -27.21 -11.17 38.00
C MET A 1 -27.40 -12.08 36.80
N ASN A 2 -26.46 -11.98 35.85
CA ASN A 2 -26.25 -12.76 34.63
C ASN A 2 -27.26 -12.67 33.47
N SER A 3 -26.97 -11.75 32.55
CA SER A 3 -27.35 -11.78 31.13
C SER A 3 -26.25 -11.13 30.26
N GLU A 4 -24.97 -11.47 30.48
CA GLU A 4 -23.85 -10.96 29.68
C GLU A 4 -22.94 -12.05 29.08
N ALA A 5 -23.11 -13.34 29.43
CA ALA A 5 -22.13 -14.38 29.08
C ALA A 5 -22.27 -15.01 27.67
N MET A 6 -23.11 -14.47 26.77
CA MET A 6 -23.37 -15.09 25.45
C MET A 6 -23.03 -14.21 24.24
N GLY A 7 -22.64 -12.95 24.44
CA GLY A 7 -22.17 -12.04 23.38
C GLY A 7 -20.67 -12.17 23.05
N ASP A 8 -19.88 -12.78 23.94
CA ASP A 8 -18.41 -12.70 23.93
C ASP A 8 -17.70 -13.78 23.07
N ALA A 9 -18.28 -14.97 22.91
CA ALA A 9 -17.58 -16.10 22.28
C ALA A 9 -17.17 -15.87 20.80
N PRO A 10 -17.97 -15.20 19.95
CA PRO A 10 -17.58 -14.88 18.57
C PRO A 10 -16.50 -13.80 18.49
N GLU A 11 -16.55 -12.81 19.39
CA GLU A 11 -15.62 -11.68 19.44
C GLU A 11 -14.22 -12.12 19.89
N TYR A 12 -14.13 -12.91 20.96
CA TYR A 12 -12.87 -13.51 21.41
C TYR A 12 -12.24 -14.43 20.36
N ARG A 13 -13.06 -15.15 19.58
CA ARG A 13 -12.57 -15.98 18.47
C ARG A 13 -11.95 -15.12 17.37
N LEU A 14 -12.59 -14.02 16.99
CA LEU A 14 -12.06 -13.09 15.98
C LEU A 14 -10.72 -12.47 16.42
N LEU A 15 -10.61 -12.09 17.70
CA LEU A 15 -9.36 -11.55 18.25
C LEU A 15 -8.26 -12.61 18.24
N ALA A 16 -8.54 -13.84 18.67
CA ALA A 16 -7.57 -14.95 18.64
C ALA A 16 -7.13 -15.30 17.20
N GLU A 17 -8.05 -15.30 16.23
CA GLU A 17 -7.73 -15.47 14.81
C GLU A 17 -6.80 -14.37 14.29
N LEU A 18 -7.02 -13.12 14.71
CA LEU A 18 -6.19 -11.98 14.33
C LEU A 18 -4.78 -12.10 14.92
N GLU A 19 -4.69 -12.48 16.20
CA GLU A 19 -3.42 -12.72 16.87
C GLU A 19 -2.62 -13.83 16.18
N ALA A 20 -3.26 -14.97 15.89
CA ALA A 20 -2.61 -16.07 15.18
C ALA A 20 -2.17 -15.68 13.76
N ALA A 21 -2.98 -14.89 13.05
CA ALA A 21 -2.61 -14.38 11.72
C ALA A 21 -1.44 -13.39 11.78
N TYR A 22 -1.36 -12.57 12.84
CA TYR A 22 -0.24 -11.67 13.07
C TYR A 22 1.03 -12.44 13.43
N ASP A 23 0.94 -13.44 14.31
CA ASP A 23 2.08 -14.25 14.72
C ASP A 23 2.68 -14.97 13.50
N ARG A 24 1.83 -15.60 12.68
CA ARG A 24 2.26 -16.20 11.39
C ARG A 24 2.90 -15.18 10.46
N LEU A 25 2.33 -13.98 10.32
CA LEU A 25 2.92 -12.93 9.47
C LEU A 25 4.36 -12.59 9.89
N VAL A 26 4.60 -12.46 11.19
CA VAL A 26 5.93 -12.16 11.72
C VAL A 26 6.88 -13.34 11.50
N GLU A 27 6.44 -14.56 11.80
CA GLU A 27 7.23 -15.78 11.61
C GLU A 27 7.65 -15.99 10.15
N GLU A 28 6.73 -15.83 9.20
CA GLU A 28 7.02 -15.96 7.77
C GLU A 28 7.99 -14.87 7.30
N ALA A 29 7.87 -13.63 7.82
CA ALA A 29 8.78 -12.55 7.47
C ALA A 29 10.21 -12.80 8.02
N GLU A 30 10.33 -13.29 9.26
CA GLU A 30 11.61 -13.69 9.84
C GLU A 30 12.23 -14.87 9.07
N ALA A 31 11.41 -15.87 8.70
CA ALA A 31 11.85 -17.01 7.91
C ALA A 31 12.36 -16.58 6.52
N LEU A 32 11.69 -15.63 5.86
CA LEU A 32 12.13 -15.04 4.60
C LEU A 32 13.47 -14.33 4.73
N VAL A 33 13.66 -13.52 5.78
CA VAL A 33 14.94 -12.82 6.02
C VAL A 33 16.07 -13.81 6.20
N SER A 34 15.87 -14.86 7.02
CA SER A 34 16.84 -15.94 7.21
C SER A 34 17.12 -16.67 5.90
N ALA A 35 16.08 -17.01 5.14
CA ALA A 35 16.24 -17.71 3.88
C ALA A 35 17.04 -16.91 2.84
N TRP A 36 16.81 -15.60 2.78
CA TRP A 36 17.58 -14.71 1.93
C TRP A 36 19.03 -14.59 2.40
N ARG A 37 19.27 -14.41 3.70
CA ARG A 37 20.62 -14.35 4.29
C ARG A 37 21.43 -15.62 3.97
N GLU A 38 20.83 -16.79 4.14
CA GLU A 38 21.45 -18.09 3.84
C GLU A 38 21.74 -18.29 2.34
N SER A 39 20.92 -17.69 1.47
CA SER A 39 21.11 -17.80 0.02
C SER A 39 22.36 -17.08 -0.50
N GLY A 40 22.89 -16.10 0.26
CA GLY A 40 23.99 -15.25 -0.19
C GLY A 40 23.65 -14.36 -1.40
N ALA A 41 22.36 -14.26 -1.76
CA ALA A 41 21.91 -13.46 -2.89
C ALA A 41 22.09 -11.95 -2.64
N GLN A 42 22.20 -11.20 -3.72
CA GLN A 42 22.41 -9.75 -3.69
C GLN A 42 21.12 -8.99 -3.40
N ALA A 43 21.25 -7.86 -2.73
CA ALA A 43 20.20 -6.87 -2.62
C ALA A 43 20.76 -5.46 -2.86
N TRP A 44 19.86 -4.54 -3.17
CA TRP A 44 20.14 -3.13 -3.33
C TRP A 44 19.03 -2.34 -2.64
N ALA A 45 19.41 -1.27 -1.97
CA ALA A 45 18.50 -0.40 -1.24
C ALA A 45 18.67 1.04 -1.73
N PHE A 46 17.55 1.76 -1.85
CA PHE A 46 17.58 3.12 -2.37
C PHE A 46 18.08 4.16 -1.35
N GLU A 47 17.61 4.06 -0.11
CA GLU A 47 17.86 5.02 0.98
C GLU A 47 18.77 4.44 2.08
N ALA A 48 19.30 3.23 1.89
CA ALA A 48 20.25 2.63 2.82
C ALA A 48 21.62 2.48 2.17
N GLU A 49 22.67 2.67 2.96
CA GLU A 49 24.05 2.49 2.53
C GLU A 49 24.33 1.01 2.18
N HIS A 50 23.75 0.10 2.97
CA HIS A 50 23.89 -1.35 2.80
C HIS A 50 22.50 -2.01 2.75
N ALA A 51 22.35 -2.94 1.81
CA ALA A 51 21.16 -3.78 1.66
C ALA A 51 21.47 -5.16 2.23
N ASP A 52 21.62 -5.24 3.55
CA ASP A 52 21.88 -6.47 4.28
C ASP A 52 20.59 -7.07 4.87
N ALA A 53 20.74 -8.13 5.65
CA ALA A 53 19.60 -8.82 6.25
C ALA A 53 18.90 -7.97 7.31
N ASP A 54 19.60 -7.05 7.96
CA ASP A 54 19.02 -6.16 8.98
C ASP A 54 18.22 -5.03 8.31
N TRP A 55 18.65 -4.56 7.14
CA TRP A 55 17.84 -3.72 6.27
C TRP A 55 16.58 -4.46 5.81
N LEU A 56 16.70 -5.69 5.30
CA LEU A 56 15.54 -6.45 4.82
C LEU A 56 14.56 -6.74 5.96
N HIS A 57 15.06 -7.12 7.14
CA HIS A 57 14.27 -7.30 8.35
C HIS A 57 13.45 -6.05 8.67
N ARG A 58 14.11 -4.89 8.78
CA ARG A 58 13.45 -3.61 9.01
C ARG A 58 12.41 -3.30 7.92
N ALA A 59 12.73 -3.53 6.65
CA ALA A 59 11.82 -3.23 5.55
C ALA A 59 10.52 -4.05 5.60
N LEU A 60 10.61 -5.32 6.02
CA LEU A 60 9.48 -6.25 6.06
C LEU A 60 8.65 -6.15 7.34
N LEU A 61 9.27 -5.75 8.46
CA LEU A 61 8.67 -5.74 9.80
C LEU A 61 8.48 -4.33 10.39
N ASP A 62 8.65 -3.28 9.58
CA ASP A 62 8.29 -1.90 9.95
C ASP A 62 6.77 -1.71 9.97
N PHE A 63 6.16 -2.09 11.09
CA PHE A 63 4.71 -2.03 11.32
C PHE A 63 4.28 -0.82 12.13
N TRP A 64 5.16 0.16 12.36
CA TRP A 64 4.95 1.20 13.36
C TRP A 64 4.64 2.56 12.73
N TYR A 65 3.87 3.37 13.45
CA TYR A 65 3.85 4.81 13.23
C TYR A 65 5.15 5.44 13.75
N GLN A 66 5.64 6.45 13.05
CA GLN A 66 6.66 7.36 13.55
C GLN A 66 6.00 8.57 14.25
N ASP A 67 6.72 9.14 15.22
CA ASP A 67 6.30 10.38 15.87
C ASP A 67 6.22 11.52 14.84
N GLY A 68 5.11 12.26 14.84
CA GLY A 68 4.86 13.33 13.87
C GLY A 68 4.48 12.87 12.46
N GLN A 69 4.37 11.56 12.21
CA GLN A 69 3.94 11.03 10.92
C GLN A 69 2.47 11.34 10.63
N ASP A 70 2.14 11.74 9.40
CA ASP A 70 0.76 11.74 8.91
C ASP A 70 0.19 10.32 9.02
N GLY A 71 -0.89 10.15 9.78
CA GLY A 71 -1.53 8.86 10.03
C GLY A 71 -2.04 8.13 8.78
N ARG A 72 -2.05 8.79 7.61
CA ARG A 72 -2.39 8.20 6.31
C ARG A 72 -1.17 7.74 5.50
N SER A 73 0.02 8.19 5.88
CA SER A 73 1.27 7.88 5.17
C SER A 73 1.79 6.51 5.57
N THR A 74 2.43 5.82 4.63
CA THR A 74 3.14 4.56 4.91
C THR A 74 4.62 4.75 4.59
N ARG A 75 5.50 4.20 5.40
CA ARG A 75 6.96 4.30 5.22
C ARG A 75 7.42 3.51 4.00
N SER A 76 8.24 4.10 3.15
CA SER A 76 8.73 3.42 1.95
C SER A 76 10.09 2.77 2.21
N HIS A 77 10.27 1.52 1.77
CA HIS A 77 11.55 0.80 1.83
C HIS A 77 11.91 0.30 0.44
N VAL A 78 12.24 1.23 -0.46
CA VAL A 78 12.52 0.88 -1.87
C VAL A 78 13.84 0.14 -1.96
N GLY A 79 13.81 -1.01 -2.62
CA GLY A 79 14.99 -1.80 -2.92
C GLY A 79 14.70 -2.91 -3.92
N LEU A 80 15.73 -3.67 -4.28
CA LEU A 80 15.67 -4.87 -5.09
C LEU A 80 16.30 -6.02 -4.31
N VAL A 81 15.71 -7.19 -4.39
CA VAL A 81 16.19 -8.42 -3.75
C VAL A 81 16.27 -9.49 -4.82
N ALA A 82 17.48 -9.97 -5.12
CA ALA A 82 17.66 -11.17 -5.92
C ALA A 82 17.16 -12.37 -5.11
N ALA A 83 16.26 -13.14 -5.70
CA ALA A 83 15.52 -14.17 -4.99
C ALA A 83 15.59 -15.49 -5.76
N PRO A 84 16.43 -16.44 -5.32
CA PRO A 84 16.34 -17.83 -5.73
C PRO A 84 15.00 -18.44 -5.33
N ALA A 85 14.65 -19.60 -5.89
CA ALA A 85 13.35 -20.27 -5.69
C ALA A 85 12.86 -20.31 -4.22
N ARG A 86 13.74 -20.64 -3.26
CA ARG A 86 13.38 -20.68 -1.82
C ARG A 86 12.98 -19.29 -1.27
N VAL A 87 13.70 -18.25 -1.69
CA VAL A 87 13.42 -16.87 -1.26
C VAL A 87 12.13 -16.37 -1.90
N MET A 88 11.88 -16.72 -3.17
CA MET A 88 10.63 -16.41 -3.86
C MET A 88 9.42 -17.05 -3.16
N ALA A 89 9.52 -18.33 -2.81
CA ALA A 89 8.47 -19.03 -2.07
C ALA A 89 8.20 -18.38 -0.68
N GLY A 90 9.26 -17.96 0.02
CA GLY A 90 9.11 -17.22 1.28
C GLY A 90 8.41 -15.86 1.10
N ALA A 91 8.73 -15.12 0.04
CA ALA A 91 8.05 -13.85 -0.27
C ALA A 91 6.55 -14.05 -0.56
N GLU A 92 6.20 -15.13 -1.26
CA GLU A 92 4.81 -15.52 -1.49
C GLU A 92 4.09 -15.93 -0.22
N ALA A 93 4.74 -16.70 0.66
CA ALA A 93 4.22 -17.10 1.97
C ALA A 93 3.92 -15.89 2.86
N VAL A 94 4.84 -14.91 2.91
CA VAL A 94 4.60 -13.64 3.59
C VAL A 94 3.40 -12.91 2.98
N ASN A 95 3.31 -12.82 1.65
CA ASN A 95 2.15 -12.21 0.99
C ASN A 95 0.83 -12.94 1.30
N ALA A 96 0.85 -14.27 1.45
CA ALA A 96 -0.31 -15.04 1.87
C ALA A 96 -0.69 -14.73 3.33
N ALA A 97 0.26 -14.69 4.26
CA ALA A 97 0.02 -14.32 5.65
C ALA A 97 -0.53 -12.88 5.77
N LYS A 98 0.00 -11.95 4.96
CA LYS A 98 -0.52 -10.57 4.87
C LYS A 98 -1.99 -10.52 4.43
N ARG A 99 -2.39 -11.34 3.45
CA ARG A 99 -3.79 -11.43 3.01
C ARG A 99 -4.68 -12.00 4.11
N ALA A 100 -4.27 -13.09 4.74
CA ALA A 100 -5.01 -13.70 5.86
C ALA A 100 -5.22 -12.71 7.01
N PHE A 101 -4.17 -11.97 7.40
CA PHE A 101 -4.28 -10.91 8.40
C PHE A 101 -5.27 -9.81 7.98
N ALA A 102 -5.23 -9.37 6.72
CA ALA A 102 -6.14 -8.35 6.19
C ALA A 102 -7.60 -8.83 6.16
N GLU A 103 -7.84 -10.10 5.83
CA GLU A 103 -9.17 -10.72 5.79
C GLU A 103 -9.79 -10.77 7.19
N VAL A 104 -9.05 -11.24 8.20
CA VAL A 104 -9.53 -11.25 9.59
C VAL A 104 -9.79 -9.83 10.09
N LEU A 105 -8.90 -8.88 9.79
CA LEU A 105 -9.10 -7.48 10.14
C LEU A 105 -10.34 -6.86 9.45
N GLY A 106 -10.63 -7.28 8.21
CA GLY A 106 -11.85 -6.92 7.48
C GLY A 106 -13.10 -7.41 8.21
N ARG A 107 -13.12 -8.69 8.59
CA ARG A 107 -14.21 -9.28 9.39
C ARG A 107 -14.43 -8.56 10.70
N ILE A 108 -13.37 -8.21 11.44
CA ILE A 108 -13.47 -7.44 12.68
C ILE A 108 -14.10 -6.06 12.41
N ARG A 109 -13.69 -5.35 11.36
CA ARG A 109 -14.27 -4.03 11.02
C ARG A 109 -15.76 -4.09 10.71
N GLU A 110 -16.22 -5.19 10.12
CA GLU A 110 -17.61 -5.37 9.73
C GLU A 110 -18.49 -5.90 10.88
N GLN A 111 -17.96 -6.84 11.66
CA GLN A 111 -18.75 -7.63 12.63
C GLN A 111 -18.57 -7.16 14.07
N ALA A 112 -17.39 -6.67 14.43
CA ALA A 112 -17.03 -6.31 15.80
C ALA A 112 -16.04 -5.11 15.84
N PRO A 113 -16.40 -3.93 15.31
CA PRO A 113 -15.48 -2.79 15.19
C PRO A 113 -14.96 -2.28 16.55
N SER A 114 -15.68 -2.57 17.63
CA SER A 114 -15.29 -2.32 19.03
C SER A 114 -13.99 -3.03 19.44
N LEU A 115 -13.60 -4.13 18.77
CA LEU A 115 -12.37 -4.87 19.09
C LEU A 115 -11.09 -4.23 18.54
N LEU A 116 -11.19 -3.27 17.62
CA LEU A 116 -10.02 -2.67 16.97
C LEU A 116 -9.05 -1.95 17.93
N PRO A 117 -9.51 -1.20 18.95
CA PRO A 117 -8.62 -0.63 19.96
C PRO A 117 -7.85 -1.69 20.74
N GLU A 118 -8.52 -2.77 21.16
CA GLU A 118 -7.90 -3.87 21.89
C GLU A 118 -6.87 -4.61 21.02
N ALA A 119 -7.23 -4.96 19.78
CA ALA A 119 -6.30 -5.57 18.83
C ALA A 119 -5.02 -4.73 18.65
N LYS A 120 -5.16 -3.40 18.49
CA LYS A 120 -4.00 -2.51 18.37
C LYS A 120 -3.15 -2.45 19.64
N ALA A 121 -3.76 -2.67 20.81
CA ALA A 121 -3.06 -2.68 22.07
C ALA A 121 -2.33 -4.02 22.29
N VAL A 122 -2.90 -5.16 21.91
CA VAL A 122 -2.33 -6.48 22.20
C VAL A 122 -1.25 -6.89 21.20
N LEU A 123 -1.49 -6.73 19.89
CA LEU A 123 -0.60 -7.21 18.82
C LEU A 123 0.87 -6.77 18.97
N PRO A 124 1.20 -5.52 19.37
CA PRO A 124 2.59 -5.09 19.54
C PRO A 124 3.41 -5.89 20.55
N PHE A 125 2.78 -6.53 21.52
CA PHE A 125 3.45 -7.24 22.61
C PHE A 125 3.66 -8.73 22.32
N ARG A 126 3.09 -9.26 21.24
CA ARG A 126 3.19 -10.68 20.89
C ARG A 126 4.61 -11.12 20.51
N HIS A 127 5.40 -10.21 19.94
CA HIS A 127 6.78 -10.48 19.55
C HIS A 127 7.77 -9.55 20.25
N PRO A 128 8.55 -10.03 21.23
CA PRO A 128 9.50 -9.22 21.99
C PRO A 128 10.56 -8.51 21.13
N ARG A 129 10.96 -9.12 20.01
CA ARG A 129 11.91 -8.51 19.06
C ARG A 129 11.34 -7.29 18.37
N LEU A 130 10.06 -7.34 17.98
CA LEU A 130 9.36 -6.19 17.41
C LEU A 130 9.08 -5.14 18.49
N HIS A 131 8.83 -5.56 19.72
CA HIS A 131 8.63 -4.69 20.87
C HIS A 131 9.87 -3.84 21.23
N SER A 132 11.09 -4.27 20.89
CA SER A 132 12.31 -3.50 21.15
C SER A 132 12.30 -2.10 20.50
N HIS A 133 11.61 -1.94 19.36
CA HIS A 133 11.38 -0.63 18.72
C HIS A 133 10.48 0.32 19.54
N LEU A 134 9.69 -0.19 20.49
CA LEU A 134 8.75 0.59 21.31
C LEU A 134 9.42 1.27 22.53
N ARG A 135 10.65 0.90 22.90
CA ARG A 135 11.31 1.37 24.13
C ARG A 135 11.97 2.76 24.05
N GLY A 136 11.94 3.41 22.87
CA GLY A 136 12.59 4.72 22.66
C GLY A 136 11.75 5.77 21.92
N SER A 137 10.55 5.43 21.46
CA SER A 137 9.56 6.33 20.88
C SER A 137 8.28 6.16 21.68
N GLY A 138 7.65 7.24 22.14
CA GLY A 138 6.49 7.13 23.06
C GLY A 138 5.46 6.13 22.54
N LEU A 139 5.20 5.05 23.30
CA LEU A 139 4.30 3.93 22.95
C LEU A 139 4.05 3.79 21.44
N ALA A 140 5.02 3.29 20.67
CA ALA A 140 4.85 3.20 19.22
C ALA A 140 3.57 2.41 18.87
N ARG A 141 2.75 3.05 18.03
CA ARG A 141 1.41 2.55 17.68
C ARG A 141 1.51 1.67 16.45
N LEU A 142 0.77 0.57 16.43
CA LEU A 142 0.73 -0.32 15.26
C LEU A 142 0.01 0.35 14.08
N HIS A 143 0.70 0.41 12.93
CA HIS A 143 0.18 0.86 11.65
C HIS A 143 -0.36 -0.33 10.84
N LEU A 144 -1.64 -0.67 11.05
CA LEU A 144 -2.29 -1.84 10.42
C LEU A 144 -2.07 -1.97 8.89
N LYS A 145 -2.10 -0.86 8.13
CA LYS A 145 -1.84 -0.90 6.66
C LYS A 145 -0.42 -1.37 6.31
N GLN A 146 0.58 -1.05 7.13
CA GLN A 146 1.96 -1.51 6.90
C GLN A 146 2.10 -3.00 7.14
N CYS A 147 1.26 -3.59 8.02
CA CYS A 147 1.24 -5.03 8.26
C CYS A 147 0.85 -5.81 7.00
N TRP A 148 -0.16 -5.37 6.23
CA TRP A 148 -0.71 -6.17 5.12
C TRP A 148 -0.38 -5.68 3.70
N ARG A 149 0.29 -4.54 3.52
CA ARG A 149 0.74 -4.14 2.17
C ARG A 149 1.63 -5.23 1.57
N ALA A 150 1.29 -5.67 0.36
CA ALA A 150 2.00 -6.77 -0.30
C ALA A 150 3.44 -6.39 -0.62
N ILE A 151 4.34 -7.36 -0.47
CA ILE A 151 5.70 -7.33 -1.02
C ILE A 151 5.56 -7.43 -2.55
N PRO A 152 6.14 -6.50 -3.32
CA PRO A 152 6.15 -6.61 -4.77
C PRO A 152 7.06 -7.75 -5.21
N ILE A 153 6.55 -8.60 -6.10
CA ILE A 153 7.26 -9.75 -6.67
C ILE A 153 7.22 -9.63 -8.18
N ALA A 154 8.37 -9.78 -8.85
CA ALA A 154 8.41 -9.86 -10.31
C ALA A 154 7.90 -11.25 -10.75
N PRO A 155 6.94 -11.32 -11.70
CA PRO A 155 6.31 -12.58 -12.08
C PRO A 155 7.22 -13.52 -12.86
N ALA A 156 8.35 -13.03 -13.37
CA ALA A 156 9.32 -13.79 -14.15
C ALA A 156 10.71 -13.14 -14.03
N PRO A 157 11.80 -13.86 -14.41
CA PRO A 157 13.14 -13.30 -14.47
C PRO A 157 13.22 -12.05 -15.37
N VAL A 158 13.89 -11.02 -14.88
CA VAL A 158 14.06 -9.75 -15.59
C VAL A 158 15.50 -9.57 -16.04
N ALA A 159 15.68 -9.00 -17.23
CA ALA A 159 16.99 -8.56 -17.71
C ALA A 159 17.40 -7.25 -17.04
N ARG A 160 16.41 -6.39 -16.76
CA ARG A 160 16.64 -5.03 -16.26
C ARG A 160 15.46 -4.52 -15.44
N VAL A 161 15.76 -3.71 -14.43
CA VAL A 161 14.78 -2.93 -13.68
C VAL A 161 15.11 -1.44 -13.81
N ARG A 162 14.11 -0.61 -14.12
CA ARG A 162 14.27 0.85 -14.11
C ARG A 162 13.31 1.50 -13.12
N LEU A 163 13.88 2.05 -12.06
CA LEU A 163 13.20 2.78 -11.00
C LEU A 163 13.06 4.25 -11.39
N ALA A 164 11.87 4.81 -11.17
CA ALA A 164 11.59 6.22 -11.40
C ALA A 164 10.47 6.73 -10.51
N TRP A 165 10.58 8.01 -10.13
CA TRP A 165 9.49 8.73 -9.46
C TRP A 165 8.29 8.92 -10.37
N TYR A 166 7.11 8.63 -9.83
CA TYR A 166 5.82 8.86 -10.46
C TYR A 166 5.05 9.91 -9.66
N ALA A 167 5.24 11.18 -10.03
CA ALA A 167 4.63 12.34 -9.37
C ALA A 167 3.26 12.75 -9.94
N SER A 168 2.71 11.98 -10.89
CA SER A 168 1.45 12.31 -11.59
C SER A 168 0.30 11.33 -11.30
N GLY A 169 0.44 10.54 -10.23
CA GLY A 169 -0.59 9.60 -9.80
C GLY A 169 -1.90 10.33 -9.48
N ARG A 170 -3.01 9.78 -9.99
CA ARG A 170 -4.36 10.25 -9.70
C ARG A 170 -5.18 9.05 -9.26
N SER A 171 -5.83 9.16 -8.10
CA SER A 171 -6.96 8.30 -7.77
C SER A 171 -8.20 8.90 -8.42
N ILE A 172 -8.92 8.11 -9.21
CA ILE A 172 -10.14 8.53 -9.90
C ILE A 172 -11.24 7.59 -9.45
N LYS A 173 -12.23 8.13 -8.72
CA LYS A 173 -13.44 7.40 -8.35
C LYS A 173 -14.58 7.87 -9.25
N ARG A 174 -15.26 6.93 -9.93
CA ARG A 174 -16.51 7.23 -10.64
C ARG A 174 -17.61 7.51 -9.60
N LEU A 175 -18.37 8.56 -9.83
CA LEU A 175 -19.52 8.96 -9.04
C LEU A 175 -20.73 9.17 -9.95
N SER A 176 -21.91 8.95 -9.40
CA SER A 176 -23.17 9.46 -9.94
C SER A 176 -23.39 10.92 -9.53
N VAL A 177 -24.29 11.60 -10.24
CA VAL A 177 -24.78 12.95 -9.89
C VAL A 177 -25.29 12.97 -8.44
N ARG A 178 -26.14 12.00 -8.07
CA ARG A 178 -26.71 11.89 -6.71
C ARG A 178 -25.65 11.72 -5.62
N GLU A 179 -24.63 10.90 -5.85
CA GLU A 179 -23.53 10.76 -4.87
C GLU A 179 -22.71 12.05 -4.72
N ALA A 180 -22.54 12.81 -5.81
CA ALA A 180 -21.86 14.11 -5.76
C ALA A 180 -22.70 15.15 -5.00
N GLU A 181 -24.02 15.15 -5.19
CA GLU A 181 -24.97 15.97 -4.42
C GLU A 181 -24.87 15.70 -2.92
N GLN A 182 -24.99 14.43 -2.52
CA GLN A 182 -24.90 14.03 -1.11
C GLN A 182 -23.59 14.48 -0.46
N LYS A 183 -22.49 14.42 -1.22
CA LYS A 183 -21.19 14.91 -0.75
C LYS A 183 -21.13 16.43 -0.60
N LEU A 184 -21.79 17.19 -1.47
CA LEU A 184 -21.88 18.66 -1.33
C LEU A 184 -22.76 19.05 -0.13
N LEU A 185 -23.88 18.35 0.08
CA LEU A 185 -24.78 18.58 1.22
C LEU A 185 -24.14 18.25 2.57
N ALA A 186 -23.09 17.43 2.59
CA ALA A 186 -22.29 17.16 3.79
C ALA A 186 -21.24 18.25 4.09
N LEU A 187 -21.10 19.26 3.22
CA LEU A 187 -20.29 20.46 3.47
C LEU A 187 -21.16 21.56 4.11
N ASP A 188 -20.58 22.75 4.29
CA ASP A 188 -21.33 23.94 4.68
C ASP A 188 -22.23 24.40 3.52
N THR A 189 -23.53 24.11 3.60
CA THR A 189 -24.51 24.41 2.55
C THR A 189 -24.86 25.89 2.43
N GLU A 190 -24.51 26.70 3.44
CA GLU A 190 -24.70 28.15 3.41
C GLU A 190 -23.56 28.87 2.66
N ALA A 191 -22.44 28.18 2.45
CA ALA A 191 -21.32 28.75 1.71
C ALA A 191 -21.71 29.01 0.24
N PRO A 192 -21.54 30.25 -0.28
CA PRO A 192 -21.97 30.61 -1.64
C PRO A 192 -21.40 29.70 -2.74
N HIS A 193 -20.15 29.25 -2.56
CA HIS A 193 -19.48 28.36 -3.51
C HIS A 193 -20.10 26.95 -3.54
N VAL A 194 -20.68 26.46 -2.43
CA VAL A 194 -21.40 25.18 -2.38
C VAL A 194 -22.76 25.31 -3.05
N GLN A 195 -23.50 26.39 -2.79
CA GLN A 195 -24.80 26.66 -3.43
C GLN A 195 -24.68 26.79 -4.95
N ILE A 196 -23.63 27.45 -5.44
CA ILE A 196 -23.33 27.52 -6.88
C ILE A 196 -23.13 26.12 -7.45
N GLN A 197 -22.32 25.28 -6.80
CA GLN A 197 -22.04 23.91 -7.25
C GLN A 197 -23.28 23.01 -7.21
N LEU A 198 -24.16 23.16 -6.22
CA LEU A 198 -25.45 22.44 -6.16
C LEU A 198 -26.35 22.83 -7.35
N ARG A 199 -26.43 24.12 -7.70
CA ARG A 199 -27.18 24.57 -8.89
C ARG A 199 -26.57 24.04 -10.19
N THR A 200 -25.25 24.03 -10.32
CA THR A 200 -24.55 23.41 -11.46
C THR A 200 -24.92 21.94 -11.60
N LEU A 201 -24.96 21.22 -10.47
CA LEU A 201 -25.28 19.80 -10.45
C LEU A 201 -26.73 19.51 -10.85
N ALA A 202 -27.68 20.34 -10.42
CA ALA A 202 -29.10 20.21 -10.77
C ALA A 202 -29.39 20.35 -12.28
N GLY A 203 -28.46 20.93 -13.04
CA GLY A 203 -28.54 21.03 -14.50
C GLY A 203 -28.05 19.79 -15.26
N LEU A 204 -27.54 18.76 -14.57
CA LEU A 204 -27.03 17.54 -15.21
C LEU A 204 -28.07 16.42 -15.26
N PRO A 205 -28.03 15.54 -16.27
CA PRO A 205 -28.81 14.29 -16.27
C PRO A 205 -28.36 13.35 -15.14
N ASP A 206 -29.30 12.73 -14.44
CA ASP A 206 -29.03 11.82 -13.31
C ASP A 206 -28.05 10.68 -13.64
N GLY A 207 -28.10 10.18 -14.88
CA GLY A 207 -27.25 9.09 -15.38
C GLY A 207 -25.85 9.53 -15.80
N GLU A 208 -25.54 10.83 -15.78
CA GLU A 208 -24.24 11.33 -16.22
C GLU A 208 -23.12 10.86 -15.28
N PRO A 209 -22.10 10.16 -15.79
CA PRO A 209 -20.99 9.74 -14.95
C PRO A 209 -20.07 10.92 -14.64
N LEU A 210 -19.73 11.06 -13.36
CA LEU A 210 -18.77 12.04 -12.87
C LEU A 210 -17.51 11.33 -12.34
N ALA A 211 -16.42 12.09 -12.23
CA ALA A 211 -15.14 11.59 -11.74
C ALA A 211 -14.61 12.45 -10.59
N GLN A 212 -14.56 11.90 -9.39
CA GLN A 212 -13.84 12.52 -8.28
C GLN A 212 -12.36 12.18 -8.39
N VAL A 213 -11.53 13.22 -8.46
CA VAL A 213 -10.09 13.06 -8.66
C VAL A 213 -9.34 13.53 -7.42
N GLN A 214 -8.46 12.67 -6.91
CA GLN A 214 -7.43 13.06 -5.96
C GLN A 214 -6.05 12.87 -6.56
N GLN A 215 -5.23 13.93 -6.50
CA GLN A 215 -3.80 13.80 -6.74
C GLN A 215 -3.18 12.92 -5.64
N GLN A 216 -2.31 12.01 -6.03
CA GLN A 216 -1.58 11.15 -5.13
C GLN A 216 -0.19 11.75 -4.89
N ALA A 217 0.33 11.54 -3.68
CA ALA A 217 1.73 11.84 -3.41
C ALA A 217 2.64 11.09 -4.39
N PRO A 218 3.79 11.66 -4.77
CA PRO A 218 4.77 10.97 -5.59
C PRO A 218 5.15 9.61 -4.98
N LEU A 219 5.28 8.59 -5.83
CA LEU A 219 5.68 7.24 -5.43
C LEU A 219 6.74 6.68 -6.37
N MET A 220 7.46 5.67 -5.93
CA MET A 220 8.43 4.97 -6.78
C MET A 220 7.72 3.93 -7.65
N ARG A 221 8.09 3.87 -8.95
CA ARG A 221 7.69 2.80 -9.87
C ARG A 221 8.90 2.01 -10.33
N ALA A 222 8.76 0.69 -10.34
CA ALA A 222 9.67 -0.22 -11.02
C ALA A 222 9.11 -0.54 -12.40
N ASN A 223 9.94 -0.36 -13.44
CA ASN A 223 9.67 -0.84 -14.80
C ASN A 223 10.54 -2.08 -15.01
N LEU A 224 9.90 -3.22 -15.16
CA LEU A 224 10.49 -4.54 -15.36
C LEU A 224 10.60 -4.79 -16.85
N PHE A 225 11.76 -5.25 -17.29
CA PHE A 225 12.01 -5.72 -18.64
C PHE A 225 12.38 -7.21 -18.54
N PHE A 226 11.48 -8.08 -18.98
CA PHE A 226 11.63 -9.52 -18.79
C PHE A 226 12.71 -10.08 -19.71
N ARG A 227 13.38 -11.16 -19.27
CA ARG A 227 14.35 -11.87 -20.13
C ARG A 227 13.65 -12.55 -21.30
N GLU A 228 12.46 -13.06 -21.02
CA GLU A 228 11.55 -13.69 -21.99
C GLU A 228 10.18 -13.02 -21.85
N PRO A 229 9.40 -12.92 -22.93
CA PRO A 229 8.02 -12.44 -22.84
C PRO A 229 7.21 -13.27 -21.84
N LEU A 230 6.32 -12.61 -21.11
CA LEU A 230 5.32 -13.28 -20.28
C LEU A 230 4.37 -14.10 -21.16
N GLU A 231 3.57 -14.97 -20.52
CA GLU A 231 2.56 -15.80 -21.22
C GLU A 231 1.56 -14.98 -22.03
N ASP A 232 1.26 -13.76 -21.61
CA ASP A 232 0.39 -12.81 -22.32
C ASP A 232 1.08 -12.02 -23.44
N GLY A 233 2.35 -12.35 -23.73
CA GLY A 233 3.18 -11.74 -24.76
C GLY A 233 3.86 -10.43 -24.35
N HIS A 234 3.64 -9.91 -23.14
CA HIS A 234 4.28 -8.69 -22.70
C HIS A 234 5.75 -8.91 -22.33
N ASP A 235 6.64 -8.08 -22.89
CA ASP A 235 8.07 -8.05 -22.58
C ASP A 235 8.42 -7.09 -21.42
N ARG A 236 7.44 -6.31 -20.97
CA ARG A 236 7.62 -5.28 -19.94
C ARG A 236 6.39 -5.10 -19.08
N GLN A 237 6.60 -4.77 -17.82
CA GLN A 237 5.55 -4.42 -16.88
C GLN A 237 6.02 -3.29 -15.96
N ALA A 238 5.12 -2.40 -15.55
CA ALA A 238 5.45 -1.34 -14.61
C ALA A 238 4.53 -1.38 -13.39
N MET A 239 5.10 -1.38 -12.20
CA MET A 239 4.36 -1.45 -10.95
C MET A 239 4.85 -0.42 -9.93
N ASN A 240 3.98 -0.08 -8.97
CA ASN A 240 4.35 0.78 -7.86
C ASN A 240 5.11 -0.06 -6.82
N VAL A 241 6.20 0.49 -6.27
CA VAL A 241 7.03 -0.20 -5.27
C VAL A 241 7.21 0.70 -4.06
N ALA A 242 6.71 0.25 -2.91
CA ALA A 242 6.89 0.89 -1.60
C ALA A 242 7.65 -0.01 -0.60
N LEU A 243 7.94 -1.24 -1.03
CA LEU A 243 8.70 -2.27 -0.34
C LEU A 243 9.73 -2.84 -1.31
N PRO A 244 10.74 -3.60 -0.84
CA PRO A 244 11.71 -4.23 -1.70
C PRO A 244 11.03 -5.13 -2.74
N LEU A 245 11.43 -4.99 -4.01
CA LEU A 245 10.97 -5.85 -5.09
C LEU A 245 11.81 -7.12 -5.14
N PHE A 246 11.15 -8.26 -4.96
CA PHE A 246 11.78 -9.57 -5.11
C PHE A 246 11.79 -9.97 -6.58
N VAL A 247 12.96 -10.34 -7.08
CA VAL A 247 13.21 -10.66 -8.48
C VAL A 247 13.73 -12.09 -8.59
N PRO A 248 13.09 -12.97 -9.38
CA PRO A 248 13.61 -14.31 -9.63
C PRO A 248 15.05 -14.27 -10.16
N ALA A 249 15.98 -14.89 -9.43
CA ALA A 249 17.41 -14.92 -9.76
C ALA A 249 18.10 -16.14 -9.17
N GLU A 250 18.22 -17.21 -9.96
CA GLU A 250 18.87 -18.46 -9.54
C GLU A 250 20.37 -18.31 -9.24
N ASP A 251 21.04 -17.36 -9.90
CA ASP A 251 22.46 -17.04 -9.65
C ASP A 251 22.64 -16.08 -8.47
N GLY A 252 21.56 -15.68 -7.80
CA GLY A 252 21.55 -14.74 -6.70
C GLY A 252 21.99 -13.32 -7.09
N ARG A 253 22.08 -12.99 -8.38
CA ARG A 253 22.54 -11.66 -8.83
C ARG A 253 21.37 -10.75 -9.14
N LEU A 254 21.57 -9.46 -8.88
CA LEU A 254 20.61 -8.46 -9.29
C LEU A 254 20.65 -8.25 -10.82
N PRO A 255 19.50 -7.97 -11.44
CA PRO A 255 19.47 -7.47 -12.82
C PRO A 255 20.12 -6.08 -12.92
N ASP A 256 20.43 -5.66 -14.15
CA ASP A 256 20.84 -4.28 -14.43
C ASP A 256 19.77 -3.31 -13.89
N HIS A 257 20.17 -2.38 -13.02
CA HIS A 257 19.27 -1.41 -12.41
C HIS A 257 19.91 -0.02 -12.33
N ASN A 258 19.07 1.01 -12.37
CA ASN A 258 19.52 2.39 -12.21
C ASN A 258 19.38 2.84 -10.75
N ARG A 259 20.10 3.90 -10.40
CA ARG A 259 19.82 4.70 -9.20
C ARG A 259 18.88 5.84 -9.58
N PRO A 260 17.64 5.91 -9.06
CA PRO A 260 16.77 7.06 -9.30
C PRO A 260 17.26 8.29 -8.53
N PRO A 261 16.79 9.51 -8.87
CA PRO A 261 17.05 10.71 -8.08
C PRO A 261 16.53 10.55 -6.64
N THR A 262 17.22 11.13 -5.65
CA THR A 262 16.88 11.02 -4.21
C THR A 262 15.51 11.59 -3.87
N SER A 263 15.03 12.59 -4.61
CA SER A 263 13.73 13.21 -4.43
C SER A 263 12.88 13.16 -5.71
N PRO A 264 11.53 13.14 -5.58
CA PRO A 264 10.66 13.26 -6.74
C PRO A 264 10.86 14.62 -7.42
N PRO A 265 10.77 14.68 -8.76
CA PRO A 265 10.92 15.93 -9.48
C PRO A 265 9.78 16.90 -9.12
N GLU A 266 10.12 18.17 -8.91
CA GLU A 266 9.15 19.23 -8.57
C GLU A 266 8.14 19.49 -9.69
N ARG A 267 8.55 19.28 -10.94
CA ARG A 267 7.72 19.49 -12.13
C ARG A 267 7.58 18.22 -12.94
N ARG A 268 6.37 18.02 -13.44
CA ARG A 268 6.06 16.97 -14.39
C ARG A 268 6.89 17.16 -15.67
N THR A 269 7.77 16.21 -15.97
CA THR A 269 8.59 16.22 -17.20
C THR A 269 7.96 15.45 -18.37
N ARG A 270 7.01 14.53 -18.11
CA ARG A 270 6.33 13.77 -19.17
C ARG A 270 5.08 14.49 -19.68
N ALA A 271 4.93 14.54 -21.00
CA ALA A 271 3.76 15.08 -21.68
C ALA A 271 2.43 14.58 -21.08
N LEU A 272 1.39 15.42 -21.13
CA LEU A 272 0.00 14.96 -20.95
C LEU A 272 -0.24 13.82 -21.92
N ARG A 273 -0.61 12.62 -21.42
CA ARG A 273 -1.02 11.56 -22.33
C ARG A 273 -2.26 12.07 -23.10
N ARG A 274 -2.31 11.84 -24.41
CA ARG A 274 -3.35 12.38 -25.31
C ARG A 274 -4.76 11.83 -25.02
N ASP A 275 -4.85 10.77 -24.23
CA ASP A 275 -6.07 10.06 -23.83
C ASP A 275 -6.74 10.64 -22.56
N VAL A 276 -6.59 11.95 -22.27
CA VAL A 276 -7.28 12.56 -21.14
C VAL A 276 -8.79 12.53 -21.37
N ARG A 277 -9.44 11.54 -20.76
CA ARG A 277 -10.90 11.34 -20.77
C ARG A 277 -11.67 12.30 -19.87
N LEU A 278 -10.99 13.23 -19.17
CA LEU A 278 -11.62 14.18 -18.26
C LEU A 278 -11.47 15.62 -18.76
N GLU A 279 -12.42 16.48 -18.44
CA GLU A 279 -12.29 17.92 -18.64
C GLU A 279 -11.08 18.49 -17.87
N ALA A 280 -10.57 19.65 -18.32
CA ALA A 280 -9.40 20.28 -17.72
C ALA A 280 -9.70 20.89 -16.35
N GLU A 281 -10.86 21.55 -16.24
CA GLU A 281 -11.33 22.19 -15.02
C GLU A 281 -12.32 21.30 -14.26
N PRO A 282 -12.33 21.35 -12.92
CA PRO A 282 -13.33 20.64 -12.14
C PRO A 282 -14.71 21.29 -12.30
N LEU A 283 -15.71 20.47 -12.56
CA LEU A 283 -17.12 20.86 -12.52
C LEU A 283 -17.54 21.28 -11.09
N LEU A 284 -17.11 20.51 -10.09
CA LEU A 284 -17.35 20.80 -8.67
C LEU A 284 -16.00 20.93 -7.94
N PRO A 285 -15.41 22.15 -7.90
CA PRO A 285 -14.10 22.38 -7.30
C PRO A 285 -13.98 21.95 -5.84
N SER A 286 -15.02 22.13 -5.02
CA SER A 286 -15.01 21.76 -3.58
C SER A 286 -14.80 20.27 -3.36
N LEU A 287 -15.23 19.44 -4.31
CA LEU A 287 -15.09 18.00 -4.27
C LEU A 287 -14.03 17.46 -5.22
N ARG A 288 -13.40 18.33 -6.04
CA ARG A 288 -12.50 17.98 -7.14
C ARG A 288 -13.15 16.99 -8.11
N VAL A 289 -14.40 17.25 -8.46
CA VAL A 289 -15.18 16.44 -9.40
C VAL A 289 -15.10 17.02 -10.79
N TYR A 290 -14.87 16.16 -11.77
CA TYR A 290 -14.72 16.45 -13.20
C TYR A 290 -15.76 15.68 -14.02
N ARG A 291 -16.10 16.20 -15.19
CA ARG A 291 -16.86 15.46 -16.21
C ARG A 291 -15.92 14.63 -17.09
N TYR A 292 -16.45 13.56 -17.66
CA TYR A 292 -15.78 12.87 -18.75
C TYR A 292 -15.95 13.65 -20.06
N ARG A 293 -14.92 13.65 -20.90
CA ARG A 293 -15.04 14.15 -22.28
C ARG A 293 -15.92 13.18 -23.07
N GLY A 294 -16.88 13.72 -23.81
CA GLY A 294 -17.65 13.00 -24.82
C GLY A 294 -16.80 12.55 -25.99
#